data_AF-A0A1G1J384-F1
#
_entry.id   AF-A0A1G1J384-F1
#
_cell.length_a   1.000
_cell.length_b   1.000
_cell.length_c   1.000
_cell.angle_alpha   90.00
_cell.angle_beta   90.00
_cell.angle_gamma   90.00
#
_symmetry.space_group_name_H-M   'P 1'
#
loop_
_entity.id
_entity.type
_entity.pdbx_description
1 polymer ?
#
loop_
_entity_poly.entity_id
_entity_poly.type
_entity_poly.pdbx_seq_one_letter_code
_entity_poly.pdbx_strand_id
1 'polypeptide(L)'
;MDRPTRRETEEVPIIPPLKVIEYKTINKRFGWWSAVVLLESYGRKQICVYLWQKRADKWKRKQKFAIHSQEDWELISNAVNGIVNELT
;
A
#
# COMPACT_ATOMS: atom_id res chain seq x y z
N MET A 1 -24.37 -3.98 27.76
CA MET A 1 -22.93 -3.63 27.75
C MET A 1 -22.38 -4.06 26.41
N ASP A 2 -22.21 -3.13 25.48
CA ASP A 2 -21.61 -3.40 24.17
C ASP A 2 -20.08 -3.34 24.32
N ARG A 3 -19.39 -4.45 24.04
CA ARG A 3 -17.92 -4.45 23.94
C ARG A 3 -17.56 -3.79 22.62
N PRO A 4 -16.67 -2.77 22.57
CA PRO A 4 -16.19 -2.30 21.29
C PRO A 4 -15.41 -3.45 20.65
N THR A 5 -15.89 -3.93 19.51
CA THR A 5 -15.15 -4.87 18.67
C THR A 5 -13.93 -4.10 18.16
N ARG A 6 -12.82 -4.15 18.91
CA ARG A 6 -11.55 -3.56 18.48
C ARG A 6 -11.12 -4.37 17.27
N ARG A 7 -11.47 -3.91 16.07
CA ARG A 7 -10.79 -4.34 14.85
C ARG A 7 -9.36 -3.87 15.03
N GLU A 8 -8.48 -4.76 15.46
CA GLU A 8 -7.04 -4.51 15.42
C GLU A 8 -6.66 -4.38 13.95
N THR A 9 -6.74 -3.16 13.41
CA THR A 9 -6.15 -2.81 12.13
C THR A 9 -4.65 -2.97 12.29
N GLU A 10 -4.12 -4.14 11.89
CA GLU A 10 -2.69 -4.42 11.87
C GLU A 10 -1.96 -3.30 11.11
N GLU A 11 -0.97 -2.68 11.73
CA GLU A 11 -0.23 -1.59 11.12
C GLU A 11 0.60 -2.09 9.93
N VAL A 12 0.60 -1.34 8.82
CA VAL A 12 1.50 -1.62 7.70
C VAL A 12 2.96 -1.48 8.15
N PRO A 13 3.88 -2.33 7.66
CA PRO A 13 5.27 -2.37 8.13
C PRO A 13 6.09 -1.25 7.48
N ILE A 14 5.73 -0.02 7.83
CA ILE A 14 6.33 1.23 7.39
C ILE A 14 6.78 1.95 8.65
N ILE A 15 8.05 2.33 8.67
CA ILE A 15 8.69 2.98 9.82
C ILE A 15 8.88 4.48 9.56
N PRO A 16 9.07 5.29 10.63
CA PRO A 16 9.49 6.68 10.51
C PRO A 16 10.71 6.86 9.58
N PRO A 17 10.83 8.01 8.89
CA PRO A 17 10.06 9.25 9.05
C PRO A 17 8.75 9.30 8.24
N LEU A 18 8.32 8.19 7.63
CA LEU A 18 7.09 8.14 6.84
C LEU A 18 5.87 8.07 7.78
N LYS A 19 4.94 9.02 7.62
CA LYS A 19 3.67 9.01 8.33
C LYS A 19 2.61 8.34 7.46
N VAL A 20 2.02 7.25 7.95
CA VAL A 20 0.87 6.60 7.30
C VAL A 20 -0.39 7.40 7.61
N ILE A 21 -1.05 7.94 6.58
CA ILE A 21 -2.33 8.63 6.71
C ILE A 21 -3.47 7.63 6.59
N GLU A 22 -3.44 6.77 5.57
CA GLU A 22 -4.44 5.74 5.31
C GLU A 22 -3.78 4.59 4.54
N TYR A 23 -4.34 3.38 4.63
CA TYR A 23 -3.96 2.29 3.74
C TYR A 23 -5.14 1.38 3.42
N LYS A 24 -5.03 0.69 2.28
CA LYS A 24 -5.96 -0.35 1.83
C LYS A 24 -5.16 -1.58 1.43
N THR A 25 -5.38 -2.69 2.13
CA THR A 25 -4.78 -3.98 1.76
C THR A 25 -5.42 -4.47 0.46
N ILE A 26 -4.59 -4.77 -0.55
CA ILE A 26 -5.00 -5.40 -1.80
C ILE A 26 -5.05 -6.91 -1.61
N ASN A 27 -3.99 -7.48 -1.01
CA ASN A 27 -3.90 -8.91 -0.75
C ASN A 27 -3.00 -9.18 0.44
N LYS A 28 -3.33 -10.18 1.26
CA LYS A 28 -2.46 -10.67 2.33
C LYS A 28 -2.63 -12.18 2.51
N ARG A 29 -1.76 -12.96 1.86
CA ARG A 29 -1.82 -14.44 1.88
C ARG A 29 -0.47 -15.05 1.52
N PHE A 30 -0.24 -16.28 1.97
CA PHE A 30 0.96 -17.09 1.63
C PHE A 30 2.29 -16.36 1.88
N GLY A 31 2.38 -15.61 2.98
CA GLY A 31 3.57 -14.84 3.32
C GLY A 31 3.82 -13.62 2.42
N TRP A 32 2.82 -13.16 1.66
CA TRP A 32 2.85 -11.93 0.88
C TRP A 32 1.79 -10.96 1.35
N TRP A 33 2.12 -9.66 1.34
CA TRP A 33 1.19 -8.59 1.65
C TRP A 33 1.39 -7.45 0.65
N SER A 34 0.35 -7.10 -0.09
CA SER A 34 0.30 -5.89 -0.91
C SER A 34 -0.76 -4.92 -0.39
N ALA A 35 -0.44 -3.63 -0.45
CA ALA A 35 -1.34 -2.56 -0.03
C ALA A 35 -1.07 -1.28 -0.81
N VAL A 36 -2.12 -0.47 -0.98
CA VAL A 36 -2.01 0.94 -1.33
C VAL A 36 -1.93 1.73 -0.04
N VAL A 37 -0.98 2.65 0.08
CA VAL A 37 -0.76 3.43 1.29
C VAL A 37 -0.65 4.92 0.93
N LEU A 38 -1.49 5.75 1.53
CA LEU A 38 -1.33 7.20 1.51
C LEU A 38 -0.35 7.58 2.60
N LEU A 39 0.79 8.12 2.20
CA LEU A 39 1.88 8.53 3.08
C LEU A 39 2.07 10.04 3.04
N GLU A 40 2.57 10.58 4.14
CA GLU A 40 3.19 11.90 4.20
C GLU A 40 4.67 11.77 4.57
N SER A 41 5.52 12.52 3.88
CA SER A 41 6.94 12.62 4.15
C SER A 41 7.40 14.05 3.94
N TYR A 42 7.98 14.67 4.98
CA TYR A 42 8.44 16.06 4.93
C TYR A 42 7.40 17.04 4.37
N GLY A 43 6.14 16.90 4.81
CA GLY A 43 5.02 17.74 4.39
C GLY A 43 4.46 17.44 3.00
N ARG A 44 4.97 16.44 2.28
CA ARG A 44 4.47 16.03 0.96
C ARG A 44 3.70 14.71 1.05
N LYS A 45 2.48 14.71 0.52
CA LYS A 45 1.67 13.49 0.40
C LYS A 45 2.05 12.72 -0.87
N GLN A 46 1.99 11.40 -0.79
CA GLN A 46 2.19 10.50 -1.92
C GLN A 46 1.38 9.23 -1.70
N ILE A 47 0.90 8.63 -2.77
CA ILE A 47 0.36 7.27 -2.73
C ILE A 47 1.51 6.30 -3.02
N CYS A 48 1.56 5.19 -2.29
CA CYS A 48 2.55 4.15 -2.51
C CYS A 48 1.89 2.78 -2.60
N VAL A 49 2.16 2.06 -3.67
CA VAL A 49 1.82 0.64 -3.79
C VAL A 49 2.99 -0.16 -3.23
N TYR A 50 2.73 -0.90 -2.17
CA TYR A 50 3.72 -1.73 -1.49
C TYR A 50 3.49 -3.20 -1.77
N LEU A 51 4.59 -3.94 -1.81
CA LEU A 51 4.63 -5.39 -1.67
C LEU A 51 5.64 -5.76 -0.60
N TRP A 52 5.21 -6.53 0.40
CA TRP A 52 6.03 -7.12 1.43
C TRP A 52 5.99 -8.64 1.34
N GLN A 53 7.10 -9.25 1.73
CA GLN A 53 7.20 -10.69 1.93
C GLN A 53 7.58 -10.97 3.38
N LYS A 54 6.92 -11.94 4.00
CA LYS A 54 7.26 -12.43 5.33
C LYS A 54 8.56 -13.22 5.24
N ARG A 55 9.55 -12.84 6.06
CA ARG A 55 10.81 -13.57 6.24
C ARG A 55 11.01 -13.80 7.73
N ALA A 56 11.04 -15.07 8.14
CA ALA A 56 10.85 -15.46 9.53
C ALA A 56 9.60 -14.77 10.10
N ASP A 57 9.74 -14.00 11.17
CA ASP A 57 8.62 -13.32 11.83
C ASP A 57 8.48 -11.84 11.46
N LYS A 58 9.15 -11.38 10.38
CA LYS A 58 9.14 -9.97 9.98
C LYS A 58 8.72 -9.78 8.53
N TRP A 59 7.90 -8.77 8.29
CA TRP A 59 7.62 -8.29 6.93
C TRP A 59 8.82 -7.51 6.39
N LYS A 60 9.27 -7.87 5.19
CA LYS A 60 10.35 -7.18 4.48
C LYS A 60 9.79 -6.61 3.18
N ARG A 61 10.06 -5.33 2.94
CA ARG A 61 9.64 -4.64 1.70
C ARG A 61 10.34 -5.28 0.51
N LYS A 62 9.56 -5.69 -0.47
CA LYS A 62 10.02 -6.21 -1.76
C LYS A 62 9.89 -5.19 -2.86
N GLN A 63 8.77 -4.47 -2.90
CA GLN A 63 8.55 -3.40 -3.86
C GLN A 63 7.88 -2.21 -3.18
N LYS A 64 8.16 -1.03 -3.72
CA LYS A 64 7.48 0.23 -3.44
C LYS A 64 7.42 0.98 -4.76
N PHE A 65 6.21 1.32 -5.20
CA PHE A 65 5.97 2.20 -6.32
C PHE A 65 5.25 3.44 -5.81
N ALA A 66 5.84 4.62 -6.02
CA ALA A 66 5.30 5.88 -5.51
C ALA A 66 4.61 6.66 -6.63
N ILE A 67 3.51 7.31 -6.29
CA ILE A 67 2.69 8.15 -7.15
C ILE A 67 2.59 9.51 -6.45
N HIS A 68 3.10 10.56 -7.09
CA HIS A 68 3.33 11.84 -6.43
C HIS A 68 2.25 12.86 -6.72
N SER A 69 1.50 12.72 -7.81
CA SER A 69 0.39 13.60 -8.15
C SER A 69 -0.81 12.86 -8.76
N GLN A 70 -1.88 13.60 -8.99
CA GLN A 70 -3.05 13.09 -9.70
C GLN A 70 -2.76 12.86 -11.19
N GLU A 71 -1.97 13.75 -11.81
CA GLU A 71 -1.54 13.63 -13.20
C GLU A 71 -0.67 12.37 -13.42
N ASP A 72 0.24 12.07 -12.49
CA ASP A 72 1.01 10.82 -12.50
C ASP A 72 0.07 9.61 -12.52
N TRP A 73 -0.94 9.62 -11.65
CA TRP A 73 -1.93 8.54 -11.57
C TRP A 73 -2.74 8.40 -12.85
N GLU A 74 -3.17 9.50 -13.46
CA GLU A 74 -3.91 9.48 -14.72
C GLU A 74 -3.07 8.82 -15.83
N LEU A 75 -1.79 9.17 -15.96
CA LEU A 75 -0.90 8.52 -16.93
C LEU A 75 -0.74 7.02 -16.66
N ILE A 76 -0.50 6.64 -15.41
CA ILE A 76 -0.34 5.22 -15.00
C ILE A 76 -1.61 4.43 -15.26
N SER A 77 -2.76 4.94 -14.79
CA SER A 77 -4.04 4.25 -14.91
C SER A 77 -4.48 4.13 -16.36
N ASN A 78 -4.25 5.15 -17.20
CA ASN A 78 -4.49 5.06 -18.64
C ASN A 78 -3.63 3.99 -19.31
N ALA A 79 -2.33 3.94 -18.99
CA ALA A 79 -1.43 2.92 -19.51
C ALA A 79 -1.85 1.49 -19.08
N VAL A 80 -2.22 1.31 -17.81
CA VAL A 80 -2.73 0.03 -17.28
C VAL A 80 -4.03 -0.35 -17.98
N ASN A 81 -5.02 0.55 -18.01
CA ASN A 81 -6.33 0.29 -18.61
C ASN A 81 -6.24 0.01 -20.12
N GLY A 82 -5.24 0.58 -20.81
CA GLY A 82 -5.00 0.34 -22.23
C GLY A 82 -4.56 -1.09 -22.56
N ILE A 83 -4.01 -1.83 -21.60
CA ILE A 83 -3.50 -3.21 -21.81
C ILE A 83 -4.14 -4.24 -20.88
N VAL A 84 -4.89 -3.83 -19.85
CA VAL A 84 -5.45 -4.75 -18.85
C VAL A 84 -6.38 -5.80 -19.45
N ASN A 85 -7.03 -5.48 -20.57
CA ASN A 85 -7.93 -6.40 -21.28
C ASN A 85 -7.19 -7.53 -22.01
N GLU A 86 -5.87 -7.45 -22.15
CA GLU A 86 -5.03 -8.52 -22.69
C GLU A 86 -4.69 -9.60 -21.64
N LEU A 87 -5.06 -9.39 -20.37
CA LEU A 87 -4.89 -10.39 -19.32
C LEU A 87 -5.91 -11.51 -19.50
N THR A 88 -5.42 -12.74 -19.66
CA THR A 88 -6.20 -13.98 -19.79
C THR A 88 -6.59 -14.58 -18.45
#